data_AF-A0A3P7L0C0-F1
#
_entry.id   AF-A0A3P7L0C0-F1
#
_cell.length_a   1.000
_cell.length_b   1.000
_cell.length_c   1.000
_cell.angle_alpha   90.00
_cell.angle_beta   90.00
_cell.angle_gamma   90.00
#
_symmetry.space_group_name_H-M   'P 1'
#
loop_
_entity.id
_entity.type
_entity.pdbx_description
1 polymer ?
#
loop_
_entity_poly.entity_id
_entity_poly.type
_entity_poly.pdbx_seq_one_letter_code
_entity_poly.pdbx_strand_id
1 'polypeptide(L)'
;MITNLTAGEHGFHVHTIGNLSMNCSAAGGHFNPTNMDHGAPNATVRHVGDLGNIVAMNNSIAVVNITDMQISLRGNNSIVGRAIVVHANRDDLGLGNNTESRITGNAGPRYGCGIITLTDDFERPLSSNTKTVRNYTIFTQARTMLKEILLIYALIYFSSGCGPGAGRDRTFRATARAIMFRAANGSANPTVRIGRVLFTQIGNQVTLTGRVRGLTQGLHGFHLTGQVRGLTQGLHGFHVHRRGDLTNNCLGSGPHFNPNMQNHGGPASAMRHVGDLGNIIAGPNGVARINIQDSQITLRTGARNSIVGRALVVHVLPDDLGLGGDNGSLTTGNAGPRFGCGIITLT
;
A
#
# COMPACT_ATOMS: atom_id res chain seq x y z
N MET A 1 1.28 3.02 -8.27
CA MET A 1 0.14 3.66 -8.92
C MET A 1 0.06 3.08 -10.31
N ILE A 2 -1.07 3.23 -10.98
CA ILE A 2 -1.29 2.89 -12.39
C ILE A 2 -1.59 4.20 -13.12
N THR A 3 -0.94 4.46 -14.25
CA THR A 3 -1.03 5.72 -14.99
C THR A 3 -1.81 5.57 -16.28
N ASN A 4 -2.17 6.71 -16.89
CA ASN A 4 -2.90 6.84 -18.15
C ASN A 4 -4.34 6.29 -18.14
N LEU A 5 -4.92 6.12 -16.94
CA LEU A 5 -6.33 5.76 -16.79
C LEU A 5 -7.24 6.97 -17.03
N THR A 6 -8.46 6.75 -17.48
CA THR A 6 -9.49 7.81 -17.44
C THR A 6 -9.79 8.17 -15.98
N ALA A 7 -10.25 9.39 -15.70
CA ALA A 7 -10.66 9.72 -14.34
C ALA A 7 -11.88 8.90 -13.94
N GLY A 8 -11.92 8.40 -12.70
CA GLY A 8 -13.02 7.59 -12.19
C GLY A 8 -12.59 6.26 -11.58
N GLU A 9 -13.58 5.41 -11.32
CA GLU A 9 -13.39 4.07 -10.76
C GLU A 9 -13.06 3.05 -11.85
N HIS A 10 -12.14 2.15 -11.53
CA HIS A 10 -11.69 1.08 -12.42
C HIS A 10 -11.66 -0.25 -11.65
N GLY A 11 -12.36 -1.26 -12.17
CA GLY A 11 -12.34 -2.61 -11.60
C GLY A 11 -10.94 -3.18 -11.54
N PHE A 12 -10.62 -3.89 -10.46
CA PHE A 12 -9.27 -4.36 -10.17
C PHE A 12 -9.32 -5.77 -9.59
N HIS A 13 -8.78 -6.74 -10.33
CA HIS A 13 -8.98 -8.15 -10.05
C HIS A 13 -7.72 -8.98 -10.24
N VAL A 14 -7.55 -10.01 -9.42
CA VAL A 14 -6.62 -11.10 -9.71
C VAL A 14 -7.33 -12.10 -10.61
N HIS A 15 -6.70 -12.45 -11.73
CA HIS A 15 -7.21 -13.39 -12.71
C HIS A 15 -6.59 -14.78 -12.58
N THR A 16 -7.25 -15.78 -13.13
CA THR A 16 -6.87 -17.19 -13.00
C THR A 16 -5.48 -17.52 -13.56
N ILE A 17 -5.05 -16.90 -14.66
CA ILE A 17 -3.84 -17.30 -15.40
C ILE A 17 -2.85 -16.13 -15.47
N GLY A 18 -1.57 -16.40 -15.17
CA GLY A 18 -0.47 -15.45 -15.40
C GLY A 18 -0.02 -15.38 -16.85
N ASN A 19 -0.93 -15.08 -17.76
CA ASN A 19 -0.63 -14.97 -19.19
C ASN A 19 -1.13 -13.61 -19.70
N LEU A 20 -0.19 -12.76 -20.14
CA LEU A 20 -0.52 -11.41 -20.61
C LEU A 20 -0.78 -11.35 -22.12
N SER A 21 -0.69 -12.47 -22.83
CA SER A 21 -0.93 -12.53 -24.27
C SER A 21 -2.35 -12.14 -24.66
N MET A 22 -2.52 -11.84 -25.96
CA MET A 22 -3.77 -11.34 -26.50
C MET A 22 -4.26 -10.09 -25.73
N ASN A 23 -3.31 -9.17 -25.48
CA ASN A 23 -3.55 -7.94 -24.71
C ASN A 23 -4.34 -8.17 -23.41
N CYS A 24 -3.77 -8.98 -22.52
CA CYS A 24 -4.33 -9.35 -21.22
C CYS A 24 -5.53 -10.30 -21.26
N SER A 25 -6.16 -10.60 -22.40
CA SER A 25 -7.35 -11.47 -22.43
C SER A 25 -7.03 -12.93 -22.07
N ALA A 26 -5.81 -13.39 -22.36
CA ALA A 26 -5.33 -14.73 -22.00
C ALA A 26 -5.23 -14.99 -20.49
N ALA A 27 -5.44 -13.98 -19.65
CA ALA A 27 -5.39 -14.15 -18.19
C ALA A 27 -6.59 -14.95 -17.64
N GLY A 28 -7.58 -15.30 -18.47
CA GLY A 28 -8.78 -16.04 -18.05
C GLY A 28 -9.73 -15.18 -17.21
N GLY A 29 -10.66 -15.79 -16.46
CA GLY A 29 -11.59 -15.09 -15.56
C GLY A 29 -10.96 -14.65 -14.24
N HIS A 30 -11.77 -14.11 -13.33
CA HIS A 30 -11.34 -13.77 -11.96
C HIS A 30 -10.90 -15.04 -11.22
N PHE A 31 -9.93 -14.92 -10.33
CA PHE A 31 -9.46 -16.04 -9.52
C PHE A 31 -10.54 -16.46 -8.51
N ASN A 32 -11.21 -17.59 -8.79
CA ASN A 32 -12.36 -18.08 -8.04
C ASN A 32 -12.22 -19.57 -7.68
N PRO A 33 -11.32 -19.95 -6.75
CA PRO A 33 -11.16 -21.34 -6.34
C PRO A 33 -12.35 -21.88 -5.53
N THR A 34 -13.24 -21.02 -5.06
CA THR A 34 -14.40 -21.34 -4.22
C THR A 34 -15.71 -21.40 -4.99
N ASN A 35 -15.69 -21.16 -6.30
CA ASN A 35 -16.87 -21.16 -7.17
C ASN A 35 -18.02 -20.30 -6.63
N MET A 36 -17.70 -19.10 -6.16
CA MET A 36 -18.66 -18.09 -5.69
C MET A 36 -19.06 -17.15 -6.82
N ASP A 37 -20.14 -16.40 -6.65
CA ASP A 37 -20.41 -15.22 -7.50
C ASP A 37 -19.42 -14.09 -7.19
N HIS A 38 -19.25 -13.17 -8.14
CA HIS A 38 -18.49 -11.94 -7.97
C HIS A 38 -19.10 -11.04 -6.88
N GLY A 39 -18.25 -10.30 -6.15
CA GLY A 39 -18.72 -9.38 -5.13
C GLY A 39 -17.67 -8.38 -4.63
N ALA A 40 -18.13 -7.42 -3.81
CA ALA A 40 -17.26 -6.43 -3.17
C ALA A 40 -16.16 -7.09 -2.30
N PRO A 41 -14.99 -6.45 -2.08
CA PRO A 41 -13.87 -7.07 -1.34
C PRO A 41 -14.19 -7.50 0.10
N ASN A 42 -15.16 -6.84 0.72
CA ASN A 42 -15.63 -7.13 2.08
C ASN A 42 -16.89 -8.03 2.10
N ALA A 43 -17.42 -8.44 0.95
CA ALA A 43 -18.55 -9.34 0.86
C ALA A 43 -18.17 -10.77 1.26
N THR A 44 -19.12 -11.49 1.84
CA THR A 44 -18.97 -12.92 2.18
C THR A 44 -19.04 -13.82 0.95
N VAL A 45 -19.77 -13.41 -0.07
CA VAL A 45 -19.83 -14.03 -1.40
C VAL A 45 -19.09 -13.13 -2.36
N ARG A 46 -17.94 -13.61 -2.84
CA ARG A 46 -17.11 -12.98 -3.86
C ARG A 46 -16.12 -13.98 -4.43
N HIS A 47 -15.53 -13.71 -5.57
CA HIS A 47 -14.32 -14.41 -5.98
C HIS A 47 -13.17 -14.01 -5.06
N VAL A 48 -12.24 -14.95 -4.81
CA VAL A 48 -11.01 -14.67 -4.04
C VAL A 48 -10.23 -13.51 -4.65
N GLY A 49 -10.19 -13.42 -5.98
CA GLY A 49 -9.51 -12.37 -6.73
C GLY A 49 -10.22 -11.03 -6.83
N ASP A 50 -11.41 -10.85 -6.25
CA ASP A 50 -12.17 -9.60 -6.33
C ASP A 50 -11.61 -8.53 -5.37
N LEU A 51 -10.98 -7.48 -5.91
CA LEU A 51 -10.37 -6.40 -5.10
C LEU A 51 -11.13 -5.06 -5.25
N GLY A 52 -12.24 -5.05 -6.00
CA GLY A 52 -13.11 -3.90 -6.19
C GLY A 52 -12.50 -2.84 -7.09
N ASN A 53 -12.75 -1.57 -6.79
CA ASN A 53 -12.31 -0.46 -7.62
C ASN A 53 -11.02 0.20 -7.10
N ILE A 54 -10.13 0.57 -8.03
CA ILE A 54 -9.14 1.62 -7.82
C ILE A 54 -9.64 2.92 -8.44
N VAL A 55 -9.29 4.06 -7.85
CA VAL A 55 -9.76 5.37 -8.33
C VAL A 55 -8.63 6.08 -9.05
N ALA A 56 -8.81 6.32 -10.35
CA ALA A 56 -7.98 7.20 -11.14
C ALA A 56 -8.45 8.64 -10.99
N MET A 57 -7.50 9.54 -10.72
CA MET A 57 -7.78 10.97 -10.56
C MET A 57 -7.78 11.68 -11.91
N ASN A 58 -8.13 12.97 -11.93
CA ASN A 58 -8.14 13.81 -13.15
C ASN A 58 -6.78 13.92 -13.85
N ASN A 59 -5.69 13.54 -13.18
CA ASN A 59 -4.35 13.43 -13.75
C ASN A 59 -4.04 12.05 -14.36
N SER A 60 -5.05 11.19 -14.51
CA SER A 60 -4.92 9.84 -15.05
C SER A 60 -4.05 8.89 -14.22
N ILE A 61 -3.91 9.16 -12.91
CA ILE A 61 -3.17 8.30 -11.97
C ILE A 61 -4.14 7.67 -10.97
N ALA A 62 -4.10 6.34 -10.86
CA ALA A 62 -4.75 5.59 -9.80
C ALA A 62 -3.75 5.10 -8.74
N VAL A 63 -4.00 5.44 -7.48
CA VAL A 63 -3.23 4.92 -6.36
C VAL A 63 -3.85 3.63 -5.88
N VAL A 64 -3.06 2.57 -5.90
CA VAL A 64 -3.46 1.27 -5.36
C VAL A 64 -3.08 1.25 -3.88
N ASN A 65 -4.08 1.17 -3.02
CA ASN A 65 -3.96 0.96 -1.58
C ASN A 65 -5.13 0.09 -1.12
N ILE A 66 -4.95 -1.23 -1.16
CA ILE A 66 -6.00 -2.20 -0.88
C ILE A 66 -5.49 -3.17 0.20
N THR A 67 -6.35 -3.53 1.14
CA THR A 67 -6.09 -4.60 2.10
C THR A 67 -7.10 -5.71 1.91
N ASP A 68 -6.61 -6.93 1.77
CA ASP A 68 -7.44 -8.11 1.52
C ASP A 68 -7.09 -9.25 2.49
N MET A 69 -8.09 -10.08 2.80
CA MET A 69 -7.98 -11.20 3.76
C MET A 69 -8.21 -12.57 3.11
N GLN A 70 -8.58 -12.64 1.83
CA GLN A 70 -8.83 -13.90 1.13
C GLN A 70 -7.65 -14.29 0.23
N ILE A 71 -7.06 -13.35 -0.49
CA ILE A 71 -5.87 -13.62 -1.31
C ILE A 71 -4.66 -13.95 -0.43
N SER A 72 -3.75 -14.77 -0.93
CA SER A 72 -2.48 -15.05 -0.27
C SER A 72 -1.33 -15.12 -1.27
N LEU A 73 -0.09 -15.02 -0.81
CA LEU A 73 1.14 -15.29 -1.56
C LEU A 73 1.60 -16.75 -1.41
N ARG A 74 0.86 -17.60 -0.68
CA ARG A 74 1.10 -19.03 -0.52
C ARG A 74 -0.20 -19.82 -0.38
N GLY A 75 -0.12 -21.15 -0.47
CA GLY A 75 -1.26 -22.05 -0.25
C GLY A 75 -2.34 -21.97 -1.33
N ASN A 76 -3.54 -22.44 -1.02
CA ASN A 76 -4.62 -22.64 -2.00
C ASN A 76 -5.12 -21.32 -2.62
N ASN A 77 -5.11 -20.23 -1.86
CA ASN A 77 -5.48 -18.90 -2.35
C ASN A 77 -4.27 -18.11 -2.90
N SER A 78 -3.18 -18.80 -3.26
CA SER A 78 -1.99 -18.14 -3.79
C SER A 78 -2.29 -17.40 -5.10
N ILE A 79 -1.92 -16.12 -5.12
CA ILE A 79 -1.97 -15.24 -6.30
C ILE A 79 -0.62 -15.14 -7.00
N VAL A 80 0.44 -15.75 -6.46
CA VAL A 80 1.75 -15.80 -7.12
C VAL A 80 1.63 -16.57 -8.43
N GLY A 81 2.21 -16.01 -9.49
CA GLY A 81 2.14 -16.56 -10.84
C GLY A 81 0.83 -16.25 -11.57
N ARG A 82 -0.12 -15.53 -10.94
CA ARG A 82 -1.36 -15.08 -11.57
C ARG A 82 -1.23 -13.66 -12.12
N ALA A 83 -2.14 -13.25 -13.00
CA ALA A 83 -2.20 -11.88 -13.46
C ALA A 83 -3.05 -11.03 -12.51
N ILE A 84 -2.61 -9.82 -12.22
CA ILE A 84 -3.46 -8.74 -11.72
C ILE A 84 -3.91 -7.89 -12.92
N VAL A 85 -5.19 -7.53 -12.98
CA VAL A 85 -5.81 -6.80 -14.09
C VAL A 85 -6.52 -5.56 -13.57
N VAL A 86 -6.36 -4.45 -14.28
CA VAL A 86 -7.18 -3.24 -14.15
C VAL A 86 -8.08 -3.14 -15.38
N HIS A 87 -9.36 -2.87 -15.17
CA HIS A 87 -10.36 -2.72 -16.20
C HIS A 87 -10.57 -1.27 -16.61
N ALA A 88 -11.18 -1.06 -17.78
CA ALA A 88 -11.44 0.28 -18.32
C ALA A 88 -12.59 0.99 -17.60
N ASN A 89 -13.56 0.25 -17.06
CA ASN A 89 -14.74 0.81 -16.41
C ASN A 89 -14.78 0.45 -14.92
N ARG A 90 -15.70 1.12 -14.23
CA ARG A 90 -16.10 0.82 -12.86
C ARG A 90 -16.62 -0.61 -12.75
N ASP A 91 -16.17 -1.30 -11.71
CA ASP A 91 -16.77 -2.52 -11.19
C ASP A 91 -18.00 -2.19 -10.33
N ASP A 92 -19.14 -2.79 -10.66
CA ASP A 92 -20.43 -2.66 -9.97
C ASP A 92 -20.57 -3.57 -8.73
N LEU A 93 -19.54 -4.35 -8.42
CA LEU A 93 -19.38 -5.19 -7.23
C LEU A 93 -20.41 -6.32 -7.13
N GLY A 94 -20.98 -6.76 -8.26
CA GLY A 94 -22.00 -7.82 -8.28
C GLY A 94 -23.41 -7.32 -7.95
N LEU A 95 -23.59 -5.99 -7.89
CA LEU A 95 -24.86 -5.35 -7.50
C LEU A 95 -25.77 -5.04 -8.70
N GLY A 96 -25.31 -5.31 -9.93
CA GLY A 96 -26.08 -5.19 -11.14
C GLY A 96 -27.15 -6.29 -11.27
N ASN A 97 -28.12 -6.06 -12.15
CA ASN A 97 -29.25 -6.96 -12.37
C ASN A 97 -29.05 -7.95 -13.53
N ASN A 98 -27.83 -8.10 -14.03
CA ASN A 98 -27.48 -8.97 -15.15
C ASN A 98 -26.47 -10.04 -14.72
N THR A 99 -26.36 -11.10 -15.53
CA THR A 99 -25.44 -12.22 -15.26
C THR A 99 -23.99 -11.75 -15.21
N GLU A 100 -23.61 -10.81 -16.06
CA GLU A 100 -22.23 -10.31 -16.16
C GLU A 100 -21.77 -9.61 -14.88
N SER A 101 -22.67 -8.94 -14.16
CA SER A 101 -22.39 -8.36 -12.84
C SER A 101 -21.89 -9.43 -11.86
N ARG A 102 -22.53 -10.61 -11.84
CA ARG A 102 -22.14 -11.73 -10.97
C ARG A 102 -20.89 -12.47 -11.43
N ILE A 103 -20.35 -12.17 -12.61
CA ILE A 103 -19.15 -12.85 -13.16
C ILE A 103 -17.95 -11.91 -13.19
N THR A 104 -18.13 -10.65 -13.58
CA THR A 104 -17.02 -9.71 -13.83
C THR A 104 -17.24 -8.33 -13.23
N GLY A 105 -18.38 -8.10 -12.57
CA GLY A 105 -18.73 -6.80 -12.02
C GLY A 105 -19.00 -5.74 -13.08
N ASN A 106 -19.30 -6.12 -14.33
CA ASN A 106 -19.52 -5.19 -15.45
C ASN A 106 -18.35 -4.19 -15.69
N ALA A 107 -17.13 -4.52 -15.24
CA ALA A 107 -15.98 -3.63 -15.34
C ALA A 107 -15.48 -3.41 -16.78
N GLY A 108 -16.02 -4.16 -17.75
CA GLY A 108 -15.74 -3.98 -19.17
C GLY A 108 -14.32 -4.45 -19.56
N PRO A 109 -13.75 -3.89 -20.65
CA PRO A 109 -12.51 -4.40 -21.22
C PRO A 109 -11.31 -4.19 -20.28
N ARG A 110 -10.28 -5.01 -20.45
CA ARG A 110 -9.05 -4.94 -19.65
C ARG A 110 -8.22 -3.75 -20.13
N TYR A 111 -7.94 -2.81 -19.23
CA TYR A 111 -7.07 -1.67 -19.54
C TYR A 111 -5.59 -2.06 -19.43
N GLY A 112 -5.24 -2.93 -18.49
CA GLY A 112 -3.87 -3.39 -18.33
C GLY A 112 -3.72 -4.53 -17.35
N CYS A 113 -2.57 -5.19 -17.40
CA CYS A 113 -2.31 -6.40 -16.63
C CYS A 113 -0.82 -6.56 -16.28
N GLY A 114 -0.55 -7.39 -15.28
CA GLY A 114 0.81 -7.74 -14.88
C GLY A 114 0.85 -9.08 -14.15
N ILE A 115 1.90 -9.87 -14.35
CA ILE A 115 2.08 -11.14 -13.62
C ILE A 115 2.64 -10.82 -12.23
N ILE A 116 2.02 -11.40 -11.20
CA ILE A 116 2.44 -11.30 -9.81
C ILE A 116 3.58 -12.30 -9.58
N THR A 117 4.78 -11.79 -9.28
CA THR A 117 5.96 -12.60 -8.99
C THR A 117 6.46 -12.33 -7.58
N LEU A 118 6.88 -13.37 -6.88
CA LEU A 118 7.54 -13.20 -5.59
C LEU A 118 8.76 -12.30 -5.76
N THR A 119 9.01 -11.47 -4.75
CA THR A 119 10.24 -10.71 -4.62
C THR A 119 11.07 -11.31 -3.51
N ASP A 120 12.38 -11.41 -3.73
CA ASP A 120 13.30 -11.92 -2.72
C ASP A 120 13.41 -10.93 -1.55
N ASP A 121 12.48 -11.03 -0.61
CA ASP A 121 12.73 -10.77 0.81
C ASP A 121 12.80 -12.14 1.49
N PHE A 122 13.85 -12.92 1.16
CA PHE A 122 14.13 -14.20 1.81
C PHE A 122 14.27 -13.96 3.32
N GLU A 123 13.58 -14.80 4.07
CA GLU A 123 13.39 -14.74 5.51
C GLU A 123 14.67 -14.39 6.29
N ARG A 124 14.66 -13.26 7.00
CA ARG A 124 15.28 -13.26 8.34
C ARG A 124 14.15 -13.46 9.34
N PRO A 125 14.11 -14.58 10.07
CA PRO A 125 13.21 -14.74 11.19
C PRO A 125 13.41 -13.60 12.18
N LEU A 126 12.33 -12.91 12.56
CA LEU A 126 12.37 -11.94 13.64
C LEU A 126 12.47 -12.67 14.98
N SER A 127 13.71 -12.75 15.46
CA SER A 127 14.18 -12.94 16.84
C SER A 127 14.24 -14.36 17.43
N SER A 128 15.41 -14.69 17.99
CA SER A 128 15.49 -14.95 19.44
C SER A 128 16.85 -14.52 19.99
N ASN A 129 16.80 -13.78 21.10
CA ASN A 129 17.94 -13.49 21.95
C ASN A 129 18.42 -14.81 22.57
N THR A 130 19.58 -15.31 22.15
CA THR A 130 20.46 -16.08 23.05
C THR A 130 21.90 -15.71 22.75
N LYS A 131 22.49 -14.91 23.63
CA LYS A 131 23.93 -14.84 23.83
C LYS A 131 24.41 -16.26 24.15
N THR A 132 25.15 -16.89 23.25
CA THR A 132 26.20 -17.85 23.68
C THR A 132 27.37 -17.76 22.72
N VAL A 133 28.48 -17.24 23.24
CA VAL A 133 29.81 -17.40 22.67
C VAL A 133 30.16 -18.89 22.70
N ARG A 134 30.66 -19.45 21.59
CA ARG A 134 31.75 -20.44 21.57
C ARG A 134 32.24 -20.68 20.14
N ASN A 135 33.54 -20.43 19.95
CA ASN A 135 34.34 -20.86 18.80
C ASN A 135 34.23 -22.37 18.61
N TYR A 136 34.27 -22.87 17.37
CA TYR A 136 35.05 -24.09 17.08
C TYR A 136 35.43 -24.19 15.60
N THR A 137 36.64 -24.70 15.46
CA THR A 137 37.56 -24.77 14.34
C THR A 137 37.12 -25.78 13.26
N ILE A 138 37.58 -25.52 12.04
CA ILE A 138 37.52 -26.37 10.84
C ILE A 138 38.16 -27.75 11.12
N PHE A 139 37.48 -28.85 10.77
CA PHE A 139 38.14 -30.11 10.41
C PHE A 139 37.37 -30.87 9.32
N THR A 140 38.17 -31.56 8.53
CA THR A 140 37.98 -32.16 7.21
C THR A 140 37.49 -33.61 7.22
N GLN A 141 36.78 -33.98 6.14
CA GLN A 141 36.80 -35.26 5.38
C GLN A 141 36.26 -36.61 5.94
N ALA A 142 35.36 -37.18 5.11
CA ALA A 142 35.40 -38.52 4.46
C ALA A 142 34.78 -39.80 5.09
N ARG A 143 33.93 -40.43 4.25
CA ARG A 143 33.69 -41.91 4.00
C ARG A 143 33.06 -42.72 5.17
N THR A 144 32.21 -43.75 5.01
CA THR A 144 31.79 -44.64 3.92
C THR A 144 30.54 -45.43 4.36
N MET A 145 29.81 -45.98 3.37
CA MET A 145 28.60 -46.83 3.45
C MET A 145 28.74 -48.13 4.28
N LEU A 146 27.63 -48.58 4.90
CA LEU A 146 27.30 -50.00 5.07
C LEU A 146 25.78 -50.22 5.17
N LYS A 147 25.34 -51.31 4.53
CA LYS A 147 23.96 -51.68 4.14
C LYS A 147 23.23 -52.52 5.20
N GLU A 148 21.90 -52.32 5.22
CA GLU A 148 20.76 -53.21 5.53
C GLU A 148 20.85 -54.37 6.54
N ILE A 149 19.85 -54.49 7.44
CA ILE A 149 18.86 -55.60 7.49
C ILE A 149 17.97 -55.55 8.77
N LEU A 150 16.66 -55.77 8.54
CA LEU A 150 15.58 -56.35 9.38
C LEU A 150 14.62 -55.52 10.28
N LEU A 151 13.37 -55.60 9.81
CA LEU A 151 12.02 -55.48 10.36
C LEU A 151 11.73 -55.65 11.88
N ILE A 152 10.96 -54.66 12.37
CA ILE A 152 9.68 -54.68 13.16
C ILE A 152 9.58 -55.46 14.50
N TYR A 153 9.33 -54.74 15.61
CA TYR A 153 8.08 -54.70 16.41
C TYR A 153 8.35 -54.23 17.85
N ALA A 154 7.88 -53.03 18.21
CA ALA A 154 7.29 -52.76 19.53
C ALA A 154 6.59 -51.39 19.52
N LEU A 155 5.28 -51.43 19.66
CA LEU A 155 4.40 -50.30 19.92
C LEU A 155 4.87 -49.50 21.15
N ILE A 156 4.98 -48.18 21.01
CA ILE A 156 4.45 -47.26 22.03
C ILE A 156 3.62 -46.21 21.31
N TYR A 157 2.32 -46.32 21.51
CA TYR A 157 1.32 -45.32 21.19
C TYR A 157 1.62 -44.03 21.96
N PHE A 158 1.93 -42.95 21.26
CA PHE A 158 1.38 -41.64 21.60
C PHE A 158 0.87 -41.01 20.31
N SER A 159 -0.44 -41.12 20.13
CA SER A 159 -1.20 -40.35 19.17
C SER A 159 -1.14 -38.87 19.56
N SER A 160 -0.18 -38.12 19.05
CA SER A 160 -0.37 -36.67 18.89
C SER A 160 -1.23 -36.46 17.65
N GLY A 161 -2.55 -36.43 17.88
CA GLY A 161 -3.50 -36.04 16.85
C GLY A 161 -3.16 -34.66 16.33
N CYS A 162 -2.69 -34.60 15.08
CA CYS A 162 -2.64 -33.36 14.33
C CYS A 162 -4.06 -33.10 13.81
N GLY A 163 -4.92 -32.55 14.67
CA GLY A 163 -6.16 -31.92 14.22
C GLY A 163 -5.84 -30.66 13.41
N PRO A 164 -6.65 -30.29 12.41
CA PRO A 164 -6.43 -29.09 11.60
C PRO A 164 -6.80 -27.85 12.42
N GLY A 165 -5.93 -27.50 13.36
CA GLY A 165 -5.94 -26.19 14.00
C GLY A 165 -5.35 -25.18 13.02
N ALA A 166 -6.20 -24.35 12.44
CA ALA A 166 -5.82 -23.15 11.71
C ALA A 166 -5.08 -22.18 12.66
N GLY A 167 -3.81 -22.48 12.94
CA GLY A 167 -2.91 -21.59 13.62
C GLY A 167 -2.70 -20.34 12.77
N ARG A 168 -3.19 -19.20 13.25
CA ARG A 168 -2.83 -17.89 12.69
C ARG A 168 -1.33 -17.68 12.92
N ASP A 169 -0.51 -18.14 11.98
CA ASP A 169 0.91 -17.87 11.94
C ASP A 169 1.12 -16.37 11.68
N ARG A 170 1.20 -15.60 12.77
CA ARG A 170 1.47 -14.15 12.74
C ARG A 170 2.93 -13.83 12.39
N THR A 171 3.77 -14.83 12.11
CA THR A 171 5.20 -14.66 11.82
C THR A 171 5.53 -14.67 10.33
N PHE A 172 4.61 -15.11 9.47
CA PHE A 172 4.83 -15.13 8.04
C PHE A 172 4.76 -13.73 7.41
N ARG A 173 5.84 -13.35 6.73
CA ARG A 173 5.91 -12.18 5.87
C ARG A 173 6.41 -12.59 4.49
N ALA A 174 5.71 -12.18 3.45
CA ALA A 174 6.15 -12.36 2.07
C ALA A 174 5.86 -11.11 1.24
N THR A 175 6.67 -10.88 0.22
CA THR A 175 6.49 -9.77 -0.72
C THR A 175 6.43 -10.29 -2.15
N ALA A 176 5.62 -9.62 -2.97
CA ALA A 176 5.53 -9.88 -4.39
C ALA A 176 5.35 -8.57 -5.16
N ARG A 177 5.55 -8.60 -6.47
CA ARG A 177 5.34 -7.45 -7.35
C ARG A 177 4.68 -7.86 -8.66
N ALA A 178 3.94 -6.94 -9.26
CA ALA A 178 3.51 -7.00 -10.64
C ALA A 178 3.91 -5.72 -11.37
N ILE A 179 4.53 -5.86 -12.54
CA ILE A 179 4.74 -4.74 -13.47
C ILE A 179 3.51 -4.68 -14.37
N MET A 180 2.84 -3.53 -14.38
CA MET A 180 1.59 -3.35 -15.11
C MET A 180 1.90 -2.84 -16.52
N PHE A 181 1.32 -3.49 -17.53
CA PHE A 181 1.41 -3.11 -18.92
C PHE A 181 0.02 -2.77 -19.47
N ARG A 182 -0.06 -1.74 -20.32
CA ARG A 182 -1.29 -1.30 -20.99
C ARG A 182 -1.69 -2.30 -22.06
N ALA A 183 -2.94 -2.74 -22.05
CA ALA A 183 -3.53 -3.46 -23.15
C ALA A 183 -3.63 -2.52 -24.37
N ALA A 184 -3.20 -3.00 -25.53
CA ALA A 184 -3.36 -2.33 -26.81
C ALA A 184 -4.41 -3.07 -27.67
N ASN A 185 -4.77 -2.50 -28.82
CA ASN A 185 -5.60 -3.21 -29.79
C ASN A 185 -4.77 -4.30 -30.50
N GLY A 186 -5.32 -5.52 -30.64
CA GLY A 186 -4.70 -6.64 -31.36
C GLY A 186 -4.39 -7.86 -30.48
N SER A 187 -3.61 -8.81 -31.01
CA SER A 187 -3.31 -10.10 -30.34
C SER A 187 -1.93 -10.18 -29.68
N ALA A 188 -1.13 -9.11 -29.75
CA ALA A 188 0.23 -9.08 -29.22
C ALA A 188 0.26 -8.96 -27.68
N ASN A 189 1.42 -9.26 -27.09
CA ASN A 189 1.68 -9.00 -25.67
C ASN A 189 1.77 -7.48 -25.42
N PRO A 190 1.26 -6.99 -24.28
CA PRO A 190 1.36 -5.57 -23.94
C PRO A 190 2.80 -5.20 -23.56
N THR A 191 3.32 -4.11 -24.13
CA THR A 191 4.72 -3.67 -23.94
C THR A 191 4.83 -2.33 -23.21
N VAL A 192 3.77 -1.52 -23.20
CA VAL A 192 3.77 -0.19 -22.59
C VAL A 192 3.56 -0.30 -21.10
N ARG A 193 4.61 -0.05 -20.30
CA ARG A 193 4.51 -0.06 -18.84
C ARG A 193 3.68 1.13 -18.32
N ILE A 194 2.67 0.85 -17.51
CA ILE A 194 1.76 1.84 -16.90
C ILE A 194 1.80 1.84 -15.37
N GLY A 195 2.58 0.96 -14.76
CA GLY A 195 2.67 0.98 -13.30
C GLY A 195 3.42 -0.18 -12.69
N ARG A 196 3.34 -0.22 -11.36
CA ARG A 196 3.80 -1.34 -10.54
C ARG A 196 2.93 -1.45 -9.30
N VAL A 197 2.54 -2.67 -8.99
CA VAL A 197 1.80 -3.05 -7.78
C VAL A 197 2.74 -3.90 -6.93
N LEU A 198 2.84 -3.58 -5.64
CA LEU A 198 3.59 -4.33 -4.64
C LEU A 198 2.57 -5.00 -3.72
N PHE A 199 2.83 -6.26 -3.39
CA PHE A 199 2.02 -7.05 -2.48
C PHE A 199 2.88 -7.33 -1.25
N THR A 200 2.33 -7.13 -0.07
CA THR A 200 2.98 -7.49 1.19
C THR A 200 1.99 -8.28 2.01
N GLN A 201 2.30 -9.55 2.27
CA GLN A 201 1.54 -10.38 3.20
C GLN A 201 2.16 -10.32 4.58
N ILE A 202 1.34 -10.12 5.61
CA ILE A 202 1.69 -10.31 7.02
C ILE A 202 0.59 -11.15 7.65
N GLY A 203 0.93 -12.36 8.08
CA GLY A 203 -0.07 -13.35 8.52
C GLY A 203 -1.07 -13.64 7.41
N ASN A 204 -2.36 -13.39 7.65
CA ASN A 204 -3.45 -13.62 6.68
C ASN A 204 -3.88 -12.35 5.92
N GLN A 205 -3.26 -11.20 6.19
CA GLN A 205 -3.59 -9.95 5.50
C GLN A 205 -2.60 -9.71 4.38
N VAL A 206 -3.11 -9.42 3.18
CA VAL A 206 -2.31 -8.95 2.05
C VAL A 206 -2.62 -7.49 1.80
N THR A 207 -1.58 -6.66 1.79
CA THR A 207 -1.68 -5.23 1.44
C THR A 207 -1.07 -5.00 0.08
N LEU A 208 -1.84 -4.36 -0.81
CA LEU A 208 -1.41 -3.94 -2.13
C LEU A 208 -1.06 -2.45 -2.08
N THR A 209 0.14 -2.10 -2.50
CA THR A 209 0.58 -0.70 -2.65
C THR A 209 1.12 -0.44 -4.03
N GLY A 210 0.72 0.67 -4.64
CA GLY A 210 1.26 1.07 -5.92
C GLY A 210 2.42 2.06 -5.79
N ARG A 211 3.64 1.72 -6.25
CA ARG A 211 4.80 2.65 -6.24
C ARG A 211 5.21 3.14 -7.63
N VAL A 212 5.43 4.45 -7.81
CA VAL A 212 5.98 5.03 -9.05
C VAL A 212 7.48 5.34 -8.91
N ARG A 213 8.22 5.28 -10.02
CA ARG A 213 9.59 5.80 -10.18
C ARG A 213 9.67 6.49 -11.56
N GLY A 214 10.39 7.60 -11.67
CA GLY A 214 10.64 8.24 -12.96
C GLY A 214 9.49 9.07 -13.54
N LEU A 215 8.56 9.58 -12.72
CA LEU A 215 7.69 10.66 -13.18
C LEU A 215 8.54 11.90 -13.40
N THR A 216 8.45 12.50 -14.58
CA THR A 216 8.83 13.90 -14.75
C THR A 216 7.90 14.74 -13.87
N GLN A 217 8.46 15.70 -13.13
CA GLN A 217 7.69 16.56 -12.24
C GLN A 217 6.75 17.45 -13.07
N GLY A 218 5.50 17.01 -13.25
CA GLY A 218 4.38 17.83 -13.71
C GLY A 218 3.54 18.36 -12.55
N LEU A 219 2.48 19.13 -12.84
CA LEU A 219 1.50 19.73 -11.90
C LEU A 219 0.67 18.70 -11.07
N HIS A 220 1.17 17.48 -10.91
CA HIS A 220 0.49 16.37 -10.26
C HIS A 220 1.05 16.24 -8.84
N GLY A 221 0.21 16.54 -7.87
CA GLY A 221 0.62 16.67 -6.47
C GLY A 221 1.27 15.44 -5.83
N PHE A 222 1.82 15.65 -4.64
CA PHE A 222 2.42 14.67 -3.77
C PHE A 222 1.35 13.99 -2.94
N HIS A 223 1.43 12.66 -2.86
CA HIS A 223 0.58 11.86 -1.98
C HIS A 223 1.34 11.46 -0.74
N LEU A 224 0.82 11.85 0.42
CA LEU A 224 1.32 11.44 1.72
C LEU A 224 0.39 10.37 2.28
N THR A 225 0.96 9.21 2.60
CA THR A 225 0.24 8.11 3.26
C THR A 225 1.01 7.69 4.51
N GLY A 226 0.28 7.28 5.56
CA GLY A 226 0.91 6.89 6.82
C GLY A 226 -0.09 6.73 7.96
N GLN A 227 0.44 6.55 9.16
CA GLN A 227 -0.37 6.54 10.39
C GLN A 227 0.38 7.25 11.52
N VAL A 228 -0.36 7.97 12.37
CA VAL A 228 0.11 8.54 13.64
C VAL A 228 -0.71 7.89 14.75
N ARG A 229 -0.07 7.59 15.88
CA ARG A 229 -0.69 6.93 17.03
C ARG A 229 -0.49 7.75 18.29
N GLY A 230 -1.38 7.56 19.27
CA GLY A 230 -1.31 8.25 20.56
C GLY A 230 -1.94 9.64 20.57
N LEU A 231 -2.70 9.98 19.52
CA LEU A 231 -3.47 11.22 19.47
C LEU A 231 -4.77 11.07 20.26
N THR A 232 -5.30 12.19 20.75
CA THR A 232 -6.70 12.27 21.21
C THR A 232 -7.65 12.06 20.03
N GLN A 233 -8.88 11.63 20.26
CA GLN A 233 -9.88 11.55 19.19
C GLN A 233 -10.17 12.94 18.64
N GLY A 234 -10.18 13.11 17.31
CA GLY A 234 -10.54 14.37 16.66
C GLY A 234 -9.56 14.81 15.57
N LEU A 235 -9.66 16.08 15.21
CA LEU A 235 -8.82 16.74 14.21
C LEU A 235 -7.52 17.25 14.84
N HIS A 236 -6.42 17.12 14.10
CA HIS A 236 -5.10 17.58 14.49
C HIS A 236 -4.42 18.27 13.31
N GLY A 237 -3.94 19.50 13.50
CA GLY A 237 -3.21 20.23 12.47
C GLY A 237 -1.95 19.48 12.01
N PHE A 238 -1.63 19.55 10.73
CA PHE A 238 -0.58 18.76 10.11
C PHE A 238 0.16 19.56 9.05
N HIS A 239 1.44 19.86 9.29
CA HIS A 239 2.18 20.83 8.49
C HIS A 239 3.62 20.41 8.23
N VAL A 240 4.17 20.87 7.11
CA VAL A 240 5.62 20.89 6.90
C VAL A 240 6.16 22.20 7.45
N HIS A 241 7.13 22.13 8.36
CA HIS A 241 7.80 23.26 8.97
C HIS A 241 9.11 23.61 8.26
N ARG A 242 9.56 24.86 8.42
CA ARG A 242 10.67 25.43 7.67
C ARG A 242 11.97 24.63 7.81
N ARG A 243 12.29 24.11 8.98
CA ARG A 243 13.59 23.46 9.26
C ARG A 243 13.40 21.98 9.63
N GLY A 244 14.33 21.12 9.21
CA GLY A 244 14.46 19.75 9.72
C GLY A 244 15.23 19.71 11.05
N ASP A 245 14.77 20.49 12.02
CA ASP A 245 15.37 20.60 13.34
C ASP A 245 14.34 20.16 14.37
N LEU A 246 14.62 19.05 15.06
CA LEU A 246 13.69 18.45 16.03
C LEU A 246 14.01 18.86 17.48
N THR A 247 14.96 19.76 17.68
CA THR A 247 15.34 20.25 19.02
C THR A 247 14.19 20.98 19.71
N ASN A 248 14.32 21.10 21.03
CA ASN A 248 13.38 21.81 21.89
C ASN A 248 11.92 21.33 21.67
N ASN A 249 11.71 20.01 21.72
CA ASN A 249 10.42 19.37 21.51
C ASN A 249 9.72 19.88 20.23
N CYS A 250 10.41 19.72 19.11
CA CYS A 250 9.96 20.16 17.78
C CYS A 250 9.95 21.68 17.55
N LEU A 251 10.16 22.55 18.54
CA LEU A 251 10.17 24.01 18.32
C LEU A 251 11.29 24.46 17.39
N GLY A 252 12.41 23.72 17.35
CA GLY A 252 13.53 23.93 16.43
C GLY A 252 13.08 24.01 14.96
N SER A 253 12.01 23.31 14.56
CA SER A 253 11.56 23.26 13.17
C SER A 253 11.06 24.61 12.63
N GLY A 254 10.83 25.60 13.50
CA GLY A 254 10.47 26.96 13.10
C GLY A 254 9.00 27.07 12.67
N PRO A 255 8.60 28.11 11.90
CA PRO A 255 7.22 28.29 11.42
C PRO A 255 6.89 27.30 10.29
N HIS A 256 5.64 27.33 9.81
CA HIS A 256 5.24 26.58 8.61
C HIS A 256 6.14 26.94 7.42
N PHE A 257 6.32 25.99 6.51
CA PHE A 257 7.14 26.20 5.33
C PHE A 257 6.42 27.12 4.32
N ASN A 258 6.82 28.40 4.33
CA ASN A 258 6.18 29.45 3.53
C ASN A 258 7.18 30.16 2.61
N PRO A 259 7.64 29.52 1.52
CA PRO A 259 8.56 30.16 0.59
C PRO A 259 7.92 31.28 -0.23
N ASN A 260 6.58 31.36 -0.27
CA ASN A 260 5.81 32.29 -1.10
C ASN A 260 5.26 33.49 -0.32
N MET A 261 5.57 33.58 0.98
CA MET A 261 5.13 34.67 1.88
C MET A 261 3.61 34.90 1.83
N GLN A 262 2.84 33.82 1.79
CA GLN A 262 1.38 33.86 1.85
C GLN A 262 0.89 33.84 3.30
N ASN A 263 -0.38 34.16 3.53
CA ASN A 263 -1.06 33.82 4.78
C ASN A 263 -1.29 32.31 4.87
N HIS A 264 -1.49 31.82 6.08
CA HIS A 264 -1.93 30.45 6.36
C HIS A 264 -3.29 30.19 5.71
N GLY A 265 -3.51 28.96 5.25
CA GLY A 265 -4.78 28.55 4.69
C GLY A 265 -4.92 27.04 4.55
N GLY A 266 -6.15 26.56 4.41
CA GLY A 266 -6.40 25.14 4.17
C GLY A 266 -5.82 24.64 2.84
N PRO A 267 -5.59 23.32 2.67
CA PRO A 267 -4.85 22.75 1.53
C PRO A 267 -5.47 23.00 0.15
N ALA A 268 -6.78 23.27 0.09
CA ALA A 268 -7.50 23.64 -1.12
C ALA A 268 -7.45 25.14 -1.43
N SER A 269 -6.98 25.97 -0.50
CA SER A 269 -6.87 27.41 -0.69
C SER A 269 -5.76 27.74 -1.69
N ALA A 270 -6.03 28.72 -2.57
CA ALA A 270 -5.01 29.31 -3.42
C ALA A 270 -3.98 30.12 -2.61
N MET A 271 -4.42 30.70 -1.50
CA MET A 271 -3.59 31.44 -0.55
C MET A 271 -3.36 30.58 0.69
N ARG A 272 -2.18 29.98 0.76
CA ARG A 272 -1.70 29.17 1.89
C ARG A 272 -0.19 29.10 1.89
N HIS A 273 0.42 28.68 2.99
CA HIS A 273 1.80 28.25 2.95
C HIS A 273 1.93 26.94 2.17
N VAL A 274 3.11 26.73 1.56
CA VAL A 274 3.42 25.46 0.88
C VAL A 274 3.35 24.28 1.85
N GLY A 275 3.68 24.50 3.11
CA GLY A 275 3.63 23.48 4.16
C GLY A 275 2.26 23.21 4.77
N ASP A 276 1.19 23.94 4.41
CA ASP A 276 -0.12 23.81 5.05
C ASP A 276 -0.89 22.62 4.48
N LEU A 277 -0.89 21.47 5.16
CA LEU A 277 -1.57 20.24 4.70
C LEU A 277 -2.95 20.03 5.36
N GLY A 278 -3.38 20.97 6.21
CA GLY A 278 -4.65 20.94 6.92
C GLY A 278 -4.64 19.99 8.11
N ASN A 279 -5.71 19.20 8.26
CA ASN A 279 -5.91 18.34 9.42
C ASN A 279 -5.80 16.84 9.09
N ILE A 280 -5.28 16.07 10.04
CA ILE A 280 -5.44 14.61 10.10
C ILE A 280 -6.49 14.26 11.17
N ILE A 281 -7.18 13.13 11.01
CA ILE A 281 -8.27 12.72 11.92
C ILE A 281 -7.88 11.46 12.67
N ALA A 282 -7.83 11.54 14.00
CA ALA A 282 -7.62 10.41 14.88
C ALA A 282 -8.96 9.82 15.34
N GLY A 283 -9.10 8.49 15.19
CA GLY A 283 -10.27 7.76 15.69
C GLY A 283 -10.23 7.49 17.21
N PRO A 284 -11.24 6.81 17.77
CA PRO A 284 -11.33 6.52 19.22
C PRO A 284 -10.16 5.70 19.78
N ASN A 285 -9.43 4.99 18.92
CA ASN A 285 -8.23 4.23 19.29
C ASN A 285 -6.94 5.09 19.28
N GLY A 286 -7.07 6.41 19.11
CA GLY A 286 -5.97 7.36 19.03
C GLY A 286 -5.08 7.20 17.80
N VAL A 287 -5.59 6.59 16.73
CA VAL A 287 -4.87 6.39 15.47
C VAL A 287 -5.43 7.31 14.40
N ALA A 288 -4.57 8.15 13.82
CA ALA A 288 -4.88 8.92 12.61
C ALA A 288 -4.25 8.24 11.39
N ARG A 289 -5.08 7.93 10.38
CA ARG A 289 -4.60 7.44 9.08
C ARG A 289 -4.42 8.63 8.14
N ILE A 290 -3.22 8.82 7.63
CA ILE A 290 -2.87 9.90 6.72
C ILE A 290 -3.14 9.43 5.29
N ASN A 291 -3.90 10.23 4.55
CA ASN A 291 -4.09 10.10 3.11
C ASN A 291 -4.32 11.50 2.53
N ILE A 292 -3.23 12.22 2.27
CA ILE A 292 -3.26 13.63 1.82
C ILE A 292 -2.71 13.72 0.41
N GLN A 293 -3.30 14.58 -0.40
CA GLN A 293 -2.81 14.94 -1.72
C GLN A 293 -2.55 16.43 -1.77
N ASP A 294 -1.36 16.83 -2.21
CA ASP A 294 -0.93 18.22 -2.19
C ASP A 294 -0.22 18.62 -3.48
N SER A 295 -0.69 19.67 -4.15
CA SER A 295 -0.11 20.14 -5.41
C SER A 295 1.04 21.15 -5.26
N GLN A 296 1.31 21.66 -4.06
CA GLN A 296 2.30 22.73 -3.84
C GLN A 296 3.67 22.20 -3.41
N ILE A 297 3.72 21.21 -2.52
CA ILE A 297 4.97 20.63 -2.01
C ILE A 297 5.74 19.89 -3.11
N THR A 298 7.05 19.69 -2.93
CA THR A 298 7.80 18.77 -3.78
C THR A 298 8.98 18.07 -3.10
N LEU A 299 9.40 16.93 -3.63
CA LEU A 299 10.63 16.23 -3.21
C LEU A 299 11.83 16.53 -4.11
N ARG A 300 11.68 17.36 -5.15
CA ARG A 300 12.82 17.71 -6.02
C ARG A 300 13.84 18.56 -5.25
N THR A 301 15.04 18.03 -5.07
CA THR A 301 16.16 18.76 -4.47
C THR A 301 16.42 20.07 -5.24
N GLY A 302 16.58 21.18 -4.51
CA GLY A 302 16.81 22.50 -5.10
C GLY A 302 15.55 23.22 -5.62
N ALA A 303 14.37 22.59 -5.65
CA ALA A 303 13.13 23.29 -5.95
C ALA A 303 12.75 24.25 -4.79
N ARG A 304 12.19 25.43 -5.12
CA ARG A 304 11.75 26.41 -4.11
C ARG A 304 10.76 25.82 -3.11
N ASN A 305 9.87 24.93 -3.55
CA ASN A 305 8.87 24.26 -2.73
C ASN A 305 9.34 22.88 -2.20
N SER A 306 10.64 22.59 -2.25
CA SER A 306 11.16 21.31 -1.79
C SER A 306 10.98 21.14 -0.27
N ILE A 307 10.45 19.98 0.13
CA ILE A 307 10.24 19.60 1.54
C ILE A 307 11.29 18.61 2.05
N VAL A 308 12.20 18.14 1.20
CA VAL A 308 13.31 17.27 1.64
C VAL A 308 14.17 18.02 2.65
N GLY A 309 14.51 17.36 3.77
CA GLY A 309 15.28 17.93 4.87
C GLY A 309 14.50 18.88 5.78
N ARG A 310 13.18 19.00 5.60
CA ARG A 310 12.29 19.76 6.50
C ARG A 310 11.60 18.85 7.50
N ALA A 311 11.01 19.40 8.55
CA ALA A 311 10.24 18.62 9.51
C ALA A 311 8.76 18.57 9.13
N LEU A 312 8.16 17.39 9.18
CA LEU A 312 6.71 17.21 9.22
C LEU A 312 6.27 17.25 10.68
N VAL A 313 5.21 18.00 11.00
CA VAL A 313 4.76 18.24 12.37
C VAL A 313 3.27 17.95 12.49
N VAL A 314 2.90 17.24 13.56
CA VAL A 314 1.52 17.04 14.00
C VAL A 314 1.28 17.95 15.20
N HIS A 315 0.14 18.64 15.21
CA HIS A 315 -0.28 19.52 16.29
C HIS A 315 -1.31 18.88 17.22
N VAL A 316 -1.46 19.44 18.42
CA VAL A 316 -2.39 18.95 19.43
C VAL A 316 -3.84 19.34 19.13
N LEU A 317 -4.09 20.53 18.58
CA LEU A 317 -5.42 21.04 18.29
C LEU A 317 -5.73 21.00 16.78
N PRO A 318 -7.01 21.13 16.39
CA PRO A 318 -7.40 21.32 15.00
C PRO A 318 -6.80 22.62 14.44
N ASP A 319 -6.34 22.55 13.19
CA ASP A 319 -6.08 23.72 12.35
C ASP A 319 -7.40 24.32 11.87
N ASP A 320 -7.62 25.62 12.13
CA ASP A 320 -8.79 26.39 11.72
C ASP A 320 -8.75 26.86 10.25
N LEU A 321 -7.70 26.50 9.52
CA LEU A 321 -7.48 26.72 8.10
C LEU A 321 -7.39 28.20 7.69
N GLY A 322 -7.06 29.09 8.63
CA GLY A 322 -7.01 30.53 8.38
C GLY A 322 -8.37 31.22 8.46
N LEU A 323 -9.39 30.53 8.99
CA LEU A 323 -10.79 30.99 9.03
C LEU A 323 -11.25 31.44 10.43
N GLY A 324 -10.35 31.51 11.41
CA GLY A 324 -10.63 31.86 12.80
C GLY A 324 -10.81 33.37 13.06
N GLY A 325 -10.43 34.24 12.12
CA GLY A 325 -10.63 35.69 12.21
C GLY A 325 -9.62 36.45 13.07
N ASP A 326 -8.56 35.79 13.55
CA ASP A 326 -7.47 36.39 14.31
C ASP A 326 -6.10 36.20 13.63
N ASN A 327 -5.07 36.85 14.17
CA ASN A 327 -3.71 36.77 13.62
C ASN A 327 -3.07 35.37 13.75
N GLY A 328 -3.40 34.61 14.79
CA GLY A 328 -2.94 33.24 14.98
C GLY A 328 -3.51 32.30 13.92
N SER A 329 -4.76 32.53 13.51
CA SER A 329 -5.42 31.83 12.41
C SER A 329 -4.68 32.05 11.09
N LEU A 330 -4.37 33.32 10.75
CA LEU A 330 -3.66 33.67 9.51
C LEU A 330 -2.17 33.28 9.48
N THR A 331 -1.60 32.86 10.60
CA THR A 331 -0.15 32.54 10.70
C THR A 331 0.14 31.06 10.99
N THR A 332 -0.73 30.39 11.74
CA THR A 332 -0.50 29.03 12.24
C THR A 332 -1.75 28.15 12.24
N GLY A 333 -2.90 28.70 11.85
CA GLY A 333 -4.17 27.99 11.91
C GLY A 333 -4.66 27.70 13.33
N ASN A 334 -4.11 28.36 14.35
CA ASN A 334 -4.44 28.13 15.77
C ASN A 334 -4.35 26.66 16.23
N ALA A 335 -3.55 25.83 15.57
CA ALA A 335 -3.42 24.39 15.87
C ALA A 335 -2.72 24.08 17.21
N GLY A 336 -2.25 25.10 17.93
CA GLY A 336 -1.68 24.95 19.26
C GLY A 336 -0.34 24.18 19.28
N PRO A 337 -0.01 23.54 20.42
CA PRO A 337 1.29 22.88 20.63
C PRO A 337 1.59 21.76 19.61
N ARG A 338 2.88 21.41 19.48
CA ARG A 338 3.35 20.33 18.58
C ARG A 338 3.30 19.00 19.34
N PHE A 339 2.51 18.06 18.84
CA PHE A 339 2.43 16.70 19.36
C PHE A 339 3.69 15.89 19.02
N GLY A 340 4.16 16.01 17.78
CA GLY A 340 5.34 15.27 17.33
C GLY A 340 5.85 15.77 15.99
N CYS A 341 7.11 15.45 15.68
CA CYS A 341 7.77 15.87 14.45
C CYS A 341 8.77 14.84 13.94
N GLY A 342 9.03 14.87 12.63
CA GLY A 342 10.05 14.02 12.00
C GLY A 342 10.63 14.65 10.74
N ILE A 343 11.92 14.42 10.48
CA ILE A 343 12.60 14.94 9.30
C ILE A 343 12.19 14.14 8.05
N ILE A 344 11.86 14.85 6.98
CA ILE A 344 11.54 14.27 5.68
C ILE A 344 12.84 13.96 4.95
N THR A 345 13.11 12.68 4.70
CA THR A 345 14.30 12.21 3.99
C THR A 345 13.91 11.46 2.71
N LEU A 346 14.86 11.36 1.78
CA LEU A 346 14.72 10.52 0.59
C LEU A 346 15.11 9.08 0.92
N THR A 347 14.46 8.11 0.28
CA THR A 347 14.70 6.66 0.43
C THR A 347 14.79 5.97 -0.93
#